data_AF-A0A820F4L2-F1
#
_entry.id   AF-A0A820F4L2-F1
#
_cell.length_a   1.000
_cell.length_b   1.000
_cell.length_c   1.000
_cell.angle_alpha   90.00
_cell.angle_beta   90.00
_cell.angle_gamma   90.00
#
_symmetry.space_group_name_H-M   'P 1'
#
loop_
_entity.id
_entity.type
_entity.pdbx_description
1 polymer ?
#
loop_
_entity_poly.entity_id
_entity_poly.type
_entity_poly.pdbx_seq_one_letter_code
_entity_poly.pdbx_strand_id
1 'polypeptide(L)'
;MEVEGKEVSIMERTTLVANTTNMPVAAREASIYTGVTLSEYFRDMGYNVTLMADSISRWVEALREISIGLAEMPADSGYPAYLGTRLASFYDRAGRVRCLGNPEREGSVSIVGT
;
A
#
# COMPACT_ATOMS: atom_id res chain seq x y z
N MET A 1 -23.64 -9.64 -1.45
CA MET A 1 -23.93 -8.70 -2.56
C MET A 1 -24.36 -9.54 -3.75
N GLU A 2 -25.44 -9.21 -4.45
CA GLU A 2 -25.89 -10.02 -5.59
C GLU A 2 -25.08 -9.70 -6.85
N VAL A 3 -24.45 -10.73 -7.42
CA VAL A 3 -23.81 -10.70 -8.73
C VAL A 3 -24.42 -11.85 -9.53
N GLU A 4 -25.02 -11.55 -10.68
CA GLU A 4 -25.67 -12.55 -11.56
C GLU A 4 -26.70 -13.45 -10.82
N GLY A 5 -27.42 -12.90 -9.84
CA GLY A 5 -28.44 -13.62 -9.08
C GLY A 5 -27.90 -14.59 -8.02
N LYS A 6 -26.60 -14.54 -7.72
CA LYS A 6 -25.99 -15.25 -6.59
C LYS A 6 -25.48 -14.27 -5.54
N GLU A 7 -25.69 -14.61 -4.27
CA GLU A 7 -25.12 -13.85 -3.18
C GLU A 7 -23.63 -14.17 -3.04
N VAL A 8 -22.80 -13.17 -3.31
CA VAL A 8 -21.34 -13.27 -3.26
C VAL A 8 -20.80 -12.54 -2.03
N SER A 9 -19.86 -13.18 -1.33
CA SER A 9 -19.16 -12.61 -0.18
C SER A 9 -18.21 -11.51 -0.60
N ILE A 10 -18.09 -10.46 0.20
CA ILE A 10 -17.15 -9.35 -0.05
C ILE A 10 -15.70 -9.87 -0.07
N MET A 11 -15.41 -10.95 0.67
CA MET A 11 -14.08 -11.53 0.73
C MET A 11 -13.58 -12.06 -0.62
N GLU A 12 -14.47 -12.40 -1.56
CA GLU A 12 -14.08 -12.91 -2.88
C GLU A 12 -13.44 -11.85 -3.78
N ARG A 13 -13.58 -10.57 -3.43
CA ARG A 13 -13.02 -9.42 -4.17
C ARG A 13 -12.12 -8.52 -3.32
N THR A 14 -11.73 -8.99 -2.14
CA THR A 14 -10.91 -8.22 -1.20
C THR A 14 -9.66 -9.02 -0.85
N THR A 15 -8.50 -8.38 -0.95
CA THR A 15 -7.23 -8.95 -0.47
C THR A 15 -6.82 -8.27 0.83
N LEU A 16 -6.43 -9.06 1.83
CA LEU A 16 -5.96 -8.57 3.13
C LEU A 16 -4.47 -8.86 3.30
N VAL A 17 -3.69 -7.81 3.56
CA VAL A 17 -2.29 -7.94 4.00
C VAL A 17 -2.26 -7.60 5.49
N ALA A 18 -2.28 -8.62 6.33
CA ALA A 18 -2.35 -8.46 7.78
C ALA A 18 -0.95 -8.47 8.40
N ASN A 19 -0.57 -7.38 9.05
CA ASN A 19 0.65 -7.31 9.83
C ASN A 19 0.38 -6.73 11.22
N THR A 20 0.42 -7.61 12.23
CA THR A 20 0.05 -7.27 13.61
C THR A 20 1.23 -6.69 14.39
N THR A 21 0.96 -6.17 15.58
CA THR A 21 1.96 -5.44 16.39
C THR A 21 3.12 -6.30 16.86
N ASN A 22 2.91 -7.60 17.03
CA ASN A 22 3.90 -8.58 17.42
C ASN A 22 4.76 -9.11 16.24
N MET A 23 4.43 -8.74 15.00
CA MET A 23 5.20 -9.13 13.83
C MET A 23 6.41 -8.22 13.60
N PRO A 24 7.45 -8.70 12.86
CA PRO A 24 8.68 -7.95 12.64
C PRO A 24 8.46 -6.56 12.04
N VAL A 25 9.31 -5.60 12.44
CA VAL A 25 9.24 -4.21 11.97
C VAL A 25 9.49 -4.12 10.47
N ALA A 26 10.42 -4.91 9.94
CA ALA A 26 10.64 -5.02 8.49
C ALA A 26 9.40 -5.51 7.73
N ALA A 27 8.58 -6.37 8.34
CA ALA A 27 7.32 -6.82 7.74
C ALA A 27 6.27 -5.69 7.67
N ARG A 28 6.33 -4.69 8.57
CA ARG A 28 5.47 -3.48 8.50
C ARG A 28 5.78 -2.63 7.28
N GLU A 29 7.07 -2.45 6.99
CA GLU A 29 7.47 -1.74 5.78
C GLU A 29 7.06 -2.54 4.53
N ALA A 30 7.38 -3.84 4.50
CA ALA A 30 7.06 -4.70 3.37
C ALA A 30 5.55 -4.82 3.12
N SER A 31 4.70 -4.81 4.15
CA SER A 31 3.25 -4.95 4.00
C SER A 31 2.63 -3.81 3.21
N ILE A 32 3.10 -2.58 3.41
CA ILE A 32 2.60 -1.40 2.69
C ILE A 32 2.92 -1.52 1.20
N TYR A 33 4.18 -1.85 0.87
CA TYR A 33 4.60 -2.05 -0.52
C TYR A 33 3.90 -3.23 -1.19
N THR A 34 3.63 -4.29 -0.43
CA THR A 34 2.88 -5.45 -0.91
C THR A 34 1.44 -5.05 -1.26
N GLY A 35 0.76 -4.30 -0.37
CA GLY A 35 -0.61 -3.83 -0.59
C GLY A 35 -0.76 -2.95 -1.83
N VAL A 36 0.13 -1.98 -2.03
CA VAL A 36 0.08 -1.12 -3.23
C VAL A 36 0.46 -1.87 -4.50
N THR A 37 1.40 -2.81 -4.44
CA THR A 37 1.78 -3.61 -5.62
C THR A 37 0.65 -4.54 -6.05
N LEU A 38 -0.07 -5.14 -5.10
CA LEU A 38 -1.29 -5.89 -5.40
C LEU A 38 -2.37 -4.99 -6.01
N SER A 39 -2.50 -3.77 -5.49
CA SER A 39 -3.48 -2.80 -5.99
C SER A 39 -3.17 -2.38 -7.44
N GLU A 40 -1.90 -2.15 -7.76
CA GLU A 40 -1.44 -1.89 -9.12
C GLU A 40 -1.63 -3.08 -10.05
N TYR A 41 -1.41 -4.30 -9.57
CA TYR A 41 -1.65 -5.51 -10.35
C TYR A 41 -3.12 -5.62 -10.78
N PHE A 42 -4.06 -5.40 -9.86
CA PHE A 42 -5.49 -5.39 -10.20
C PHE A 42 -5.88 -4.18 -11.06
N ARG A 43 -5.26 -3.02 -10.85
CA ARG A 43 -5.41 -1.85 -11.74
C ARG A 43 -5.02 -2.19 -13.17
N ASP A 44 -3.91 -2.89 -13.35
CA ASP A 44 -3.36 -3.24 -14.66
C ASP A 44 -4.21 -4.29 -15.41
N MET A 45 -5.14 -4.96 -14.72
CA MET A 45 -6.20 -5.74 -15.34
C MET A 45 -7.37 -4.90 -15.88
N GLY A 46 -7.41 -3.60 -15.57
CA GLY A 46 -8.49 -2.68 -15.92
C GLY A 46 -9.52 -2.46 -14.81
N TYR A 47 -9.20 -2.80 -13.56
CA TYR A 47 -10.10 -2.58 -12.42
C TYR A 47 -9.87 -1.23 -11.74
N ASN A 48 -10.91 -0.77 -11.03
CA ASN A 48 -10.83 0.35 -10.12
C ASN A 48 -10.67 -0.19 -8.69
N VAL A 49 -9.50 0.04 -8.11
CA VAL A 49 -9.06 -0.58 -6.87
C VAL A 49 -8.91 0.49 -5.80
N THR A 50 -9.31 0.17 -4.58
CA THR A 50 -9.08 1.01 -3.40
C THR A 50 -8.16 0.28 -2.43
N LEU A 51 -7.03 0.91 -2.10
CA LEU A 51 -6.12 0.47 -1.05
C LEU A 51 -6.42 1.23 0.24
N MET A 52 -6.75 0.49 1.30
CA MET A 52 -6.81 1.01 2.67
C MET A 52 -5.53 0.62 3.40
N ALA A 53 -4.70 1.61 3.72
CA ALA A 53 -3.44 1.43 4.42
C ALA A 53 -3.58 1.88 5.88
N ASP A 54 -3.75 0.91 6.79
CA ASP A 54 -3.93 1.15 8.23
C ASP A 54 -2.83 0.46 9.07
N SER A 55 -1.97 1.17 9.82
CA SER A 55 -1.82 2.63 9.90
C SER A 55 -0.48 3.10 9.34
N ILE A 56 -0.52 4.23 8.62
CA ILE A 56 0.65 4.93 8.10
C ILE A 56 1.56 5.36 9.24
N SER A 57 0.99 5.81 10.36
CA SER A 57 1.76 6.18 11.54
C SER A 57 2.65 5.03 12.05
N ARG A 58 2.15 3.79 12.07
CA ARG A 58 2.95 2.62 12.48
C ARG A 58 4.02 2.24 11.46
N TRP A 59 3.80 2.53 10.19
CA TRP A 59 4.81 2.36 9.16
C TRP A 59 5.94 3.40 9.31
N VAL A 60 5.59 4.66 9.57
CA VAL A 60 6.55 5.75 9.84
C VAL A 60 7.41 5.44 11.07
N GLU A 61 6.80 4.92 12.13
CA GLU A 61 7.51 4.43 13.32
C GLU A 61 8.43 3.23 13.02
N ALA A 62 8.00 2.32 12.14
CA ALA A 62 8.83 1.22 11.70
C ALA A 62 10.07 1.69 10.93
N LEU A 63 9.92 2.69 10.05
CA LEU A 63 11.04 3.29 9.33
C LEU A 63 12.04 3.95 10.28
N ARG A 64 11.55 4.59 11.35
CA ARG A 64 12.39 5.16 12.40
C ARG A 64 13.19 4.08 13.12
N GLU A 65 12.55 3.01 13.55
CA GLU A 65 13.20 1.92 14.28
C GLU A 65 14.27 1.21 13.43
N ILE A 66 13.98 1.00 12.14
CA ILE A 66 14.96 0.45 11.17
C ILE A 66 16.15 1.39 11.00
N SER A 67 15.91 2.70 10.82
CA SER A 67 16.97 3.71 10.64
C SER A 67 17.90 3.79 11.86
N ILE A 68 17.35 3.74 13.08
CA ILE A 68 18.13 3.67 14.33
C ILE A 68 18.97 2.39 14.38
N GLY A 69 18.39 1.24 14.01
CA GLY A 69 19.10 -0.03 13.97
C GLY A 69 20.28 -0.05 12.99
N LEU A 70 20.19 0.75 11.92
CA LEU A 70 21.26 0.95 10.93
C LEU A 70 22.25 2.06 11.32
N ALA A 71 22.06 2.72 12.48
CA ALA A 71 22.87 3.84 12.96
C ALA A 71 22.96 5.01 11.95
N GLU A 72 21.87 5.25 11.21
CA GLU A 72 21.78 6.39 10.31
C GLU A 72 21.64 7.70 11.11
N MET A 73 22.08 8.82 10.52
CA MET A 73 21.89 10.13 11.14
C MET A 73 20.40 10.50 11.11
N PRO A 74 19.77 10.74 12.26
CA PRO A 74 18.37 11.15 12.30
C PRO A 74 18.22 12.59 11.79
N ALA A 75 17.07 12.85 11.17
CA ALA A 75 16.57 14.19 10.88
C ALA A 75 15.62 14.64 12.01
N ASP A 76 14.55 15.35 11.68
CA ASP A 76 13.59 15.87 12.64
C ASP A 76 12.91 14.75 13.46
N SER A 77 12.77 14.97 14.77
CA SER A 77 12.09 14.08 15.71
C SER A 77 12.56 12.61 15.71
N GLY A 78 13.79 12.35 15.24
CA GLY A 78 14.39 11.02 15.17
C GLY A 78 14.02 10.23 13.91
N TYR A 79 13.31 10.82 12.94
CA TYR A 79 12.95 10.16 11.69
C TYR A 79 14.11 10.18 10.68
N PRO A 80 14.16 9.22 9.74
CA PRO A 80 15.14 9.25 8.66
C PRO A 80 14.90 10.44 7.73
N ALA A 81 15.98 10.98 7.16
CA ALA A 81 15.90 12.10 6.20
C ALA A 81 15.05 11.79 4.95
N TYR A 82 14.95 10.50 4.59
CA TYR A 82 14.17 10.04 3.43
C TYR A 82 12.67 9.83 3.71
N LEU A 83 12.17 10.13 4.92
CA LEU A 83 10.77 9.90 5.28
C LEU A 83 9.79 10.55 4.29
N GLY A 84 9.99 11.83 3.98
CA GLY A 84 9.14 12.56 3.04
C GLY A 84 9.18 11.97 1.63
N THR A 85 10.36 11.54 1.17
CA THR A 85 10.51 10.88 -0.14
C THR A 85 9.81 9.53 -0.18
N ARG A 86 9.86 8.75 0.89
CA ARG A 86 9.16 7.45 0.99
C ARG A 86 7.65 7.63 0.94
N LEU A 87 7.11 8.58 1.71
CA LEU A 87 5.67 8.87 1.71
C LEU A 87 5.21 9.35 0.33
N ALA A 88 5.92 10.30 -0.28
CA ALA A 88 5.62 10.79 -1.63
C ALA A 88 5.62 9.64 -2.65
N SER A 89 6.69 8.83 -2.67
CA SER A 89 6.81 7.69 -3.58
C SER A 89 5.72 6.63 -3.42
N PHE A 90 5.13 6.53 -2.22
CA PHE A 90 4.01 5.64 -1.96
C PHE A 90 2.69 6.23 -2.46
N TYR A 91 2.39 7.49 -2.13
CA TYR A 91 1.15 8.14 -2.55
C TYR A 91 1.08 8.42 -4.04
N ASP A 92 2.20 8.73 -4.70
CA ASP A 92 2.28 8.99 -6.14
C ASP A 92 1.98 7.75 -7.01
N ARG A 93 1.89 6.56 -6.40
CA ARG A 93 1.44 5.32 -7.06
C ARG A 93 -0.07 5.27 -7.26
N ALA A 94 -0.82 6.10 -6.53
CA ALA A 94 -2.25 6.27 -6.73
C ALA A 94 -2.54 7.04 -8.03
N GLY A 95 -3.63 6.71 -8.69
CA GLY A 95 -4.07 7.43 -9.88
C GLY A 95 -4.83 6.56 -10.86
N ARG A 96 -5.49 7.24 -11.81
CA ARG A 96 -6.13 6.63 -12.98
C ARG A 96 -5.15 6.64 -14.14
N VAL A 97 -4.94 5.48 -14.76
CA VAL A 97 -3.95 5.32 -15.82
C VAL A 97 -4.50 4.45 -16.95
N ARG A 98 -4.01 4.69 -18.16
CA ARG A 98 -4.14 3.74 -19.27
C ARG A 98 -3.10 2.63 -19.07
N CYS A 99 -3.55 1.40 -18.93
CA CYS A 99 -2.70 0.25 -18.68
C CYS A 99 -1.96 -0.15 -19.95
N LEU A 100 -0.77 -0.73 -19.78
CA LEU A 100 0.06 -1.21 -20.89
C LEU A 100 -0.50 -2.51 -21.49
N GLY A 101 -0.12 -2.78 -22.73
CA GLY A 101 -0.43 -4.02 -23.44
C GLY A 101 -1.76 -3.99 -24.21
N ASN A 102 -2.09 -5.14 -24.79
CA ASN A 102 -3.35 -5.38 -25.51
C ASN A 102 -4.21 -6.38 -24.73
N PRO A 103 -5.53 -6.21 -24.64
CA PRO A 103 -6.33 -5.09 -25.16
C PRO A 103 -6.07 -3.78 -24.40
N GLU A 104 -6.50 -2.66 -24.98
CA GLU A 104 -6.46 -1.36 -24.32
C GLU A 104 -7.36 -1.41 -23.08
N ARG A 105 -6.75 -1.08 -21.93
CA ARG A 105 -7.39 -1.16 -20.61
C ARG A 105 -7.14 0.13 -19.86
N GLU A 106 -8.09 0.48 -19.02
CA GLU A 106 -7.98 1.62 -18.13
C GLU A 106 -8.35 1.17 -16.72
N GLY A 107 -7.55 1.57 -15.74
CA GLY A 107 -7.75 1.23 -14.34
C GLY A 107 -7.40 2.38 -13.42
N SER A 108 -7.79 2.27 -12.16
CA SER A 108 -7.40 3.24 -11.15
C SER A 108 -7.01 2.60 -9.82
N VAL A 109 -6.11 3.27 -9.10
CA VAL A 109 -5.79 2.99 -7.68
C VAL A 109 -6.13 4.22 -6.87
N SER A 110 -6.99 4.07 -5.87
CA SER A 110 -7.25 5.08 -4.84
C SER A 110 -6.59 4.64 -3.54
N ILE A 111 -5.72 5.46 -2.97
CA ILE A 111 -5.06 5.16 -1.69
C ILE A 111 -5.72 5.99 -0.58
N VAL A 112 -6.13 5.31 0.48
CA VAL A 112 -6.63 5.91 1.72
C VAL A 112 -5.73 5.45 2.85
N GLY A 113 -5.01 6.39 3.48
CA GLY A 113 -4.15 6.12 4.63
C GLY A 113 -4.74 6.66 5.92
N THR A 114 -4.61 5.90 7.01
CA THR A 114 -5.01 6.27 8.38
C THR A 114 -3.84 6.36 9.35
#